data_AF-A0A7W1AN21-F1
#
_entry.id   AF-A0A7W1AN21-F1
#
_cell.length_a   1.000
_cell.length_b   1.000
_cell.length_c   1.000
_cell.angle_alpha   90.00
_cell.angle_beta   90.00
_cell.angle_gamma   90.00
#
_symmetry.space_group_name_H-M   'P 1'
#
loop_
_entity.id
_entity.type
_entity.pdbx_description
1 polymer ?
#
loop_
_entity_poly.entity_id
_entity_poly.type
_entity_poly.pdbx_seq_one_letter_code
_entity_poly.pdbx_strand_id
1 'polypeptide(L)'
;MNELEREIAELIVQALSLEVQPENIDPTAPLYGDEYGLDSIDMLEIAVAVSTRYGVELRSDEVESKNVFASLRALANHVAEHRKQ
;
A
#
# COMPACT_ATOMS: atom_id res chain seq x y z
N MET A 1 5.96 11.88 -5.41
CA MET A 1 4.75 11.04 -5.44
C MET A 1 4.13 11.13 -6.82
N ASN A 2 4.09 10.01 -7.54
CA ASN A 2 3.33 9.84 -8.78
C ASN A 2 1.83 9.75 -8.46
N GLU A 3 0.99 9.86 -9.48
CA GLU A 3 -0.48 9.83 -9.33
C GLU A 3 -0.96 8.55 -8.62
N LEU A 4 -0.43 7.40 -9.02
CA LEU A 4 -0.73 6.11 -8.41
C LEU A 4 -0.25 5.99 -6.95
N GLU A 5 0.92 6.55 -6.62
CA GLU A 5 1.41 6.57 -5.24
C GLU A 5 0.45 7.39 -4.36
N ARG A 6 -0.04 8.53 -4.87
CA ARG A 6 -0.99 9.36 -4.13
C ARG A 6 -2.33 8.66 -3.92
N GLU A 7 -2.87 8.02 -4.96
CA GLU A 7 -4.13 7.27 -4.83
C GLU A 7 -4.00 6.10 -3.85
N ILE A 8 -2.88 5.37 -3.88
CA ILE A 8 -2.64 4.27 -2.94
C ILE A 8 -2.45 4.82 -1.52
N ALA A 9 -1.74 5.94 -1.33
CA ALA A 9 -1.63 6.58 -0.03
C ALA A 9 -3.00 7.03 0.51
N GLU A 10 -3.83 7.66 -0.34
CA GLU A 10 -5.19 8.04 -0.01
C GLU A 10 -6.03 6.83 0.40
N LEU A 11 -5.88 5.71 -0.31
CA LEU A 11 -6.54 4.45 0.01
C LEU A 11 -6.06 3.87 1.35
N ILE A 12 -4.75 3.88 1.62
CA ILE A 12 -4.18 3.36 2.87
C ILE A 12 -4.67 4.17 4.06
N VAL A 13 -4.60 5.50 3.98
CA VAL A 13 -5.08 6.40 5.04
C VAL A 13 -6.58 6.20 5.29
N GLN A 14 -7.38 6.01 4.24
CA GLN A 14 -8.82 5.76 4.37
C GLN A 14 -9.13 4.37 4.92
N ALA A 15 -8.43 3.32 4.46
CA ALA A 15 -8.64 1.95 4.89
C ALA A 15 -8.31 1.81 6.39
N LEU A 16 -7.16 2.33 6.79
CA LEU A 16 -6.64 2.20 8.15
C LEU A 16 -7.03 3.36 9.08
N SER A 17 -7.76 4.35 8.56
CA SER A 17 -8.11 5.58 9.30
C SER A 17 -6.90 6.24 9.98
N LEU A 18 -5.77 6.32 9.28
CA LEU A 18 -4.55 6.91 9.84
C LEU A 18 -4.75 8.40 10.11
N GLU A 19 -4.19 8.90 11.22
CA GLU A 19 -4.19 10.33 11.57
C GLU A 19 -3.16 11.16 10.78
N VAL A 20 -2.68 10.64 9.64
CA VAL A 20 -1.71 11.31 8.76
C VAL A 20 -2.33 11.61 7.41
N GLN A 21 -1.93 12.72 6.79
CA GLN A 21 -2.36 13.01 5.43
C GLN A 21 -1.62 12.10 4.43
N PRO A 22 -2.28 11.67 3.35
CA PRO A 22 -1.68 10.81 2.34
C PRO A 22 -0.49 11.48 1.63
N GLU A 23 -0.48 12.80 1.53
CA GLU A 23 0.66 13.59 1.02
C GLU A 23 1.88 13.61 1.96
N ASN A 24 1.69 13.32 3.25
CA ASN A 24 2.76 13.25 4.23
C ASN A 24 3.41 11.87 4.32
N ILE A 25 2.82 10.85 3.67
CA ILE A 25 3.41 9.51 3.63
C ILE A 25 4.61 9.54 2.70
N ASP A 26 5.79 9.22 3.24
CA ASP A 26 7.00 9.14 2.42
C ASP A 26 6.92 7.88 1.54
N PRO A 27 6.98 8.02 0.20
CA PRO A 27 6.82 6.89 -0.70
C PRO A 27 7.98 5.89 -0.65
N THR A 28 9.10 6.30 -0.07
CA THR A 28 10.36 5.55 0.02
C THR A 28 10.59 4.95 1.39
N ALA A 29 9.88 5.46 2.40
CA ALA A 29 9.95 4.98 3.76
C ALA A 29 9.29 3.59 3.92
N PRO A 30 9.70 2.85 4.96
CA PRO A 30 9.09 1.57 5.29
C PRO A 30 7.61 1.75 5.66
N LEU A 31 6.68 1.11 4.95
CA LEU A 31 5.28 1.10 5.40
C LEU A 31 5.11 0.19 6.61
N TYR A 32 5.80 -0.96 6.61
CA TYR A 32 5.80 -1.90 7.72
C TYR A 32 6.74 -1.43 8.84
N GLY A 33 6.23 -1.40 10.07
CA GLY A 33 7.01 -1.14 11.28
C GLY A 33 6.51 0.05 12.10
N ASP A 34 7.36 0.49 13.02
CA ASP A 34 7.01 1.45 14.08
C ASP A 34 6.71 2.88 13.57
N GLU A 35 7.16 3.26 12.36
CA GLU A 35 6.92 4.62 11.84
C GLU A 35 5.44 4.93 11.64
N TYR A 36 4.68 3.94 11.16
CA TYR A 36 3.24 4.07 10.91
C TYR A 36 2.40 3.16 11.82
N GLY A 37 3.06 2.33 12.65
CA GLY A 37 2.40 1.38 13.53
C GLY A 37 1.68 0.26 12.80
N LEU A 38 1.99 0.03 11.51
CA LEU A 38 1.28 -0.93 10.68
C LEU A 38 1.73 -2.36 11.00
N ASP A 39 0.75 -3.20 11.30
CA ASP A 39 0.95 -4.62 11.53
C ASP A 39 0.52 -5.48 10.33
N SER A 40 0.77 -6.79 10.40
CA SER A 40 0.48 -7.71 9.28
C SER A 40 -0.99 -7.73 8.87
N ILE A 41 -1.92 -7.42 9.79
CA ILE A 41 -3.36 -7.33 9.53
C ILE A 41 -3.65 -6.11 8.66
N ASP A 42 -3.08 -4.96 9.00
CA ASP A 42 -3.23 -3.72 8.24
C ASP A 42 -2.77 -3.89 6.80
N MET A 43 -1.64 -4.59 6.61
CA MET A 43 -1.11 -4.86 5.26
C MET A 43 -2.06 -5.72 4.43
N LEU A 44 -2.73 -6.69 5.07
CA LEU A 44 -3.74 -7.52 4.42
C LEU A 44 -4.97 -6.67 4.02
N GLU A 45 -5.39 -5.76 4.89
CA GLU A 45 -6.51 -4.86 4.62
C GLU A 45 -6.20 -3.91 3.46
N ILE A 46 -5.00 -3.32 3.43
CA ILE A 46 -4.52 -2.55 2.28
C ILE A 46 -4.52 -3.41 1.03
N ALA A 47 -4.01 -4.65 1.09
CA ALA A 47 -3.95 -5.55 -0.06
C ALA A 47 -5.35 -5.79 -0.65
N VAL A 48 -6.33 -6.06 0.20
CA VAL A 48 -7.72 -6.28 -0.20
C VAL A 48 -8.34 -5.01 -0.80
N ALA A 49 -8.10 -3.85 -0.19
CA ALA A 49 -8.60 -2.57 -0.68
C ALA A 49 -8.02 -2.22 -2.06
N VAL A 50 -6.71 -2.41 -2.24
CA VAL A 50 -6.00 -2.19 -3.51
C VAL A 50 -6.48 -3.19 -4.56
N SER A 51 -6.61 -4.47 -4.20
CA SER A 51 -7.10 -5.53 -5.08
C SER A 51 -8.49 -5.21 -5.61
N THR A 52 -9.39 -4.75 -4.72
CA THR A 52 -10.76 -4.39 -5.07
C THR A 52 -10.81 -3.15 -5.96
N ARG A 53 -9.99 -2.12 -5.68
CA ARG A 53 -10.00 -0.87 -6.42
C ARG A 53 -9.37 -0.97 -7.81
N TYR A 54 -8.25 -1.69 -7.92
CA TYR A 54 -7.45 -1.76 -9.15
C TYR A 54 -7.57 -3.08 -9.91
N GLY A 55 -8.30 -4.06 -9.37
CA GLY A 55 -8.44 -5.39 -9.99
C GLY A 55 -7.13 -6.17 -10.02
N VAL A 56 -6.21 -5.89 -9.09
CA VAL A 56 -4.93 -6.62 -8.95
C VAL A 56 -5.10 -7.78 -7.99
N GLU A 57 -4.45 -8.92 -8.25
CA GLU A 57 -4.39 -10.01 -7.28
C GLU A 57 -3.11 -9.85 -6.46
N LEU A 58 -3.25 -9.44 -5.21
CA LEU A 58 -2.16 -9.45 -4.23
C LEU A 58 -2.25 -10.73 -3.41
N ARG A 59 -1.30 -11.65 -3.59
CA ARG A 59 -1.30 -12.92 -2.86
C ARG A 59 -0.75 -12.74 -1.44
N SER A 60 -1.18 -13.59 -0.51
CA SER A 60 -0.64 -13.58 0.86
C SER A 60 0.88 -13.74 0.92
N ASP A 61 1.47 -14.56 0.04
CA ASP A 61 2.93 -14.67 -0.11
C ASP A 61 3.60 -13.35 -0.51
N GLU A 62 2.91 -12.48 -1.25
CA GLU A 62 3.40 -11.15 -1.64
C GLU A 62 3.23 -10.12 -0.54
N VAL A 63 2.19 -10.28 0.28
CA VAL A 63 1.97 -9.52 1.52
C VAL A 63 3.05 -9.87 2.56
N GLU A 64 3.37 -11.16 2.71
CA GLU A 64 4.44 -11.64 3.57
C GLU A 64 5.84 -11.38 2.99
N SER A 65 5.96 -11.34 1.66
CA SER A 65 7.15 -10.85 1.00
C SER A 65 7.26 -9.35 1.25
N LYS A 66 8.01 -9.01 2.30
CA LYS A 66 8.37 -7.65 2.74
C LYS A 66 8.91 -6.71 1.64
N ASN A 67 9.02 -7.16 0.40
CA ASN A 67 9.39 -6.38 -0.78
C ASN A 67 8.23 -5.57 -1.37
N VAL A 68 7.02 -6.14 -1.54
CA VAL A 68 5.89 -5.41 -2.16
C VAL A 68 5.37 -4.34 -1.21
N PHE A 69 5.29 -4.68 0.07
CA PHE A 69 4.90 -3.79 1.15
C PHE A 69 6.08 -3.13 1.85
N ALA A 70 7.27 -3.19 1.23
CA ALA A 70 8.46 -2.50 1.74
C ALA A 70 8.20 -1.02 1.88
N SER A 71 7.59 -0.41 0.87
CA SER A 71 7.33 1.03 0.81
C SER A 71 6.12 1.27 -0.09
N LEU A 72 5.50 2.44 0.03
CA LEU A 72 4.39 2.81 -0.83
C LEU A 72 4.77 2.75 -2.31
N ARG A 73 6.00 3.13 -2.66
CA ARG A 73 6.50 3.05 -4.02
C ARG A 73 6.59 1.62 -4.54
N ALA A 74 7.01 0.68 -3.69
CA ALA A 74 7.07 -0.73 -4.07
C ALA A 74 5.66 -1.28 -4.34
N LEU A 75 4.70 -0.94 -3.48
CA LEU A 75 3.29 -1.30 -3.66
C LEU A 75 2.73 -0.66 -4.94
N ALA A 76 2.96 0.63 -5.15
CA ALA A 76 2.51 1.34 -6.34
C ALA A 76 3.11 0.78 -7.62
N ASN A 77 4.40 0.44 -7.63
CA ASN A 77 5.03 -0.21 -8.79
C ASN A 77 4.38 -1.56 -9.05
N HIS A 78 4.17 -2.37 -8.02
CA HIS A 78 3.55 -3.67 -8.17
C HIS A 78 2.13 -3.57 -8.76
N VAL A 79 1.32 -2.64 -8.25
CA VAL A 79 -0.01 -2.32 -8.77
C VAL A 79 0.05 -1.81 -10.21
N ALA A 80 1.01 -0.94 -10.53
CA ALA A 80 1.18 -0.39 -11.88
C ALA A 80 1.47 -1.49 -12.91
N GLU A 81 2.25 -2.50 -12.53
CA GLU A 81 2.60 -3.63 -13.40
C GLU A 81 1.46 -4.67 -13.54
N HIS A 82 0.67 -4.87 -12.49
CA HIS A 82 -0.36 -5.92 -12.46
C HIS A 82 -1.79 -5.43 -12.71
N ARG A 83 -2.04 -4.11 -12.68
CA ARG A 83 -3.38 -3.57 -12.96
C ARG A 83 -3.83 -3.98 -14.36
N LYS A 84 -4.99 -4.63 -14.44
CA LYS A 84 -5.67 -4.87 -15.71
C LYS A 84 -6.36 -3.57 -16.12
N GLN A 85 -5.93 -2.97 -17.24
CA GLN A 85 -6.65 -1.88 -17.89
C GLN A 85 -7.99 -2.36 -18.44
#